data_AF-W3RI58-F1
#
_entry.id   AF-W3RI58-F1
#
_cell.length_a   1.000
_cell.length_b   1.000
_cell.length_c   1.000
_cell.angle_alpha   90.00
_cell.angle_beta   90.00
_cell.angle_gamma   90.00
#
_symmetry.space_group_name_H-M   'P 1'
#
loop_
_entity.id
_entity.type
_entity.pdbx_description
1 polymer ?
#
loop_
_entity_poly.entity_id
_entity_poly.type
_entity_poly.pdbx_seq_one_letter_code
_entity_poly.pdbx_strand_id
1 'polypeptide(L)'
;MTSPLTIKVCSEPFCAALTELSSLLVESAKNVTPSLVEAIQGGAKLCVLDCDHGAAPVTGELLYVLKPSQGLLMLVAAARAGNLDAGVIEQAFGHGASPSVGVATPMVDESAAVAPQTAAADSALAGDIPR
;
A
#
# COMPACT_ATOMS: atom_id res chain seq x y z
N MET A 1 -29.87 16.47 -28.01
CA MET A 1 -29.05 17.24 -27.05
C MET A 1 -28.62 16.28 -25.96
N THR A 2 -27.33 16.17 -25.68
CA THR A 2 -26.81 15.37 -24.54
C THR A 2 -26.74 16.27 -23.31
N SER A 3 -27.48 15.93 -22.25
CA SER A 3 -27.36 16.61 -20.97
C SER A 3 -25.94 16.40 -20.41
N PRO A 4 -25.31 17.41 -19.78
CA PRO A 4 -23.99 17.26 -19.19
C PRO A 4 -24.06 16.31 -17.98
N LEU A 5 -23.14 15.34 -17.93
CA LEU A 5 -22.96 14.47 -16.77
C LEU A 5 -22.26 15.28 -15.66
N THR A 6 -22.87 15.35 -14.48
CA THR A 6 -22.25 15.98 -13.30
C THR A 6 -21.55 14.92 -12.47
N ILE A 7 -20.28 15.13 -12.12
CA ILE A 7 -19.56 14.23 -11.19
C ILE A 7 -19.46 14.92 -9.83
N LYS A 8 -19.97 14.28 -8.79
CA LYS A 8 -19.87 14.73 -7.39
C LYS A 8 -18.92 13.84 -6.61
N VAL A 9 -18.18 14.42 -5.68
CA VAL A 9 -17.28 13.71 -4.78
C VAL A 9 -17.62 14.11 -3.34
N CYS A 10 -18.17 13.17 -2.56
CA CYS A 10 -18.41 13.33 -1.14
C CYS A 10 -17.20 12.78 -0.36
N SER A 11 -16.55 13.63 0.44
CA SER A 11 -15.43 13.23 1.31
C SER A 11 -15.75 13.27 2.79
N GLU A 12 -16.98 13.67 3.16
CA GLU A 12 -17.39 13.92 4.55
C GLU A 12 -17.15 12.73 5.49
N PRO A 13 -17.41 11.45 5.12
CA PRO A 13 -17.15 10.30 6.00
C PRO A 13 -15.66 10.07 6.25
N PHE A 14 -14.81 10.30 5.24
CA PHE A 14 -13.36 10.18 5.36
C PHE A 14 -12.77 11.33 6.19
N CYS A 15 -13.20 12.56 5.94
CA CYS A 15 -12.79 13.73 6.71
C CYS A 15 -13.16 13.58 8.19
N ALA A 16 -14.38 13.14 8.50
CA ALA A 16 -14.83 12.91 9.87
C ALA A 16 -13.94 11.90 10.62
N ALA A 17 -13.57 10.78 9.98
CA ALA A 17 -12.70 9.78 10.57
C ALA A 17 -11.26 10.30 10.81
N LEU A 18 -10.72 11.14 9.92
CA LEU A 18 -9.43 11.79 10.12
C LEU A 18 -9.46 12.83 11.25
N THR A 19 -10.51 13.66 11.31
CA THR A 19 -10.71 14.63 12.39
C THR A 19 -10.83 13.92 13.74
N GLU A 20 -11.59 12.83 13.82
CA GLU A 20 -11.68 12.04 15.05
C GLU A 20 -10.34 11.44 15.47
N LEU A 21 -9.60 10.83 14.53
CA LEU A 21 -8.27 10.28 14.84
C LEU A 21 -7.31 11.37 15.35
N SER A 22 -7.33 12.57 14.76
CA SER A 22 -6.46 13.66 15.20
C SER A 22 -6.84 14.19 16.58
N SER A 23 -8.14 14.34 16.88
CA SER A 23 -8.63 14.68 18.22
C SER A 23 -8.17 13.65 19.27
N LEU A 24 -8.36 12.36 19.01
CA LEU A 24 -8.00 11.29 19.95
C LEU A 24 -6.49 11.23 20.22
N LEU A 25 -5.66 11.48 19.21
CA LEU A 25 -4.20 11.54 19.38
C LEU A 25 -3.76 12.75 20.22
N VAL A 26 -4.40 13.91 20.03
CA VAL A 26 -4.13 15.12 20.81
C VAL A 26 -4.59 14.96 22.27
N GLU A 27 -5.83 14.50 22.49
CA GLU A 27 -6.42 14.36 23.83
C GLU A 27 -5.70 13.35 24.72
N SER A 28 -5.25 12.23 24.14
CA SER A 28 -4.57 11.16 24.89
C SER A 28 -3.10 11.46 25.22
N ALA A 29 -2.59 12.63 24.82
CA ALA A 29 -1.16 12.99 24.86
C ALA A 29 -0.24 11.93 24.23
N LYS A 30 -0.79 11.08 23.36
CA LYS A 30 -0.04 10.04 22.67
C LYS A 30 0.76 10.69 21.57
N ASN A 31 2.07 10.70 21.74
CA ASN A 31 2.98 10.93 20.63
C ASN A 31 2.60 9.97 19.49
N VAL A 32 2.40 10.54 18.30
CA VAL A 32 2.23 9.78 17.06
C VAL A 32 3.43 8.83 16.97
N THR A 33 3.18 7.53 17.10
CA THR A 33 4.25 6.53 17.13
C THR A 33 5.01 6.54 15.80
N PRO A 34 6.34 6.33 15.78
CA PRO A 34 7.11 6.26 14.54
C PRO A 34 6.48 5.34 13.49
N SER A 35 6.00 4.16 13.90
CA SER A 35 5.30 3.18 13.05
C SER A 35 4.06 3.73 12.33
N LEU A 36 3.33 4.68 12.94
CA LEU A 36 2.17 5.32 12.30
C LEU A 36 2.62 6.35 11.25
N VAL A 37 3.70 7.09 11.53
CA VAL A 37 4.32 8.00 10.55
C VAL A 37 4.87 7.21 9.37
N GLU A 38 5.61 6.13 9.64
CA GLU A 38 6.17 5.21 8.65
C GLU A 38 5.09 4.56 7.79
N ALA A 39 3.98 4.08 8.38
CA ALA A 39 2.87 3.51 7.63
C ALA A 39 2.25 4.54 6.66
N ILE A 40 2.02 5.78 7.11
CA ILE A 40 1.47 6.85 6.27
C ILE A 40 2.46 7.23 5.15
N GLN A 41 3.75 7.39 5.47
CA GLN A 41 4.79 7.70 4.48
C GLN A 41 5.04 6.56 3.49
N GLY A 42 4.88 5.30 3.92
CA GLY A 42 4.93 4.09 3.10
C GLY A 42 3.70 3.86 2.22
N GLY A 43 2.75 4.81 2.19
CA GLY A 43 1.58 4.76 1.30
C GLY A 43 0.39 3.99 1.86
N ALA A 44 0.22 3.92 3.18
CA ALA A 44 -0.96 3.33 3.81
C ALA A 44 -2.27 3.85 3.18
N LYS A 45 -3.10 2.93 2.71
CA LYS A 45 -4.38 3.27 2.08
C LYS A 45 -5.39 3.73 3.14
N LEU A 46 -5.46 5.03 3.39
CA LEU A 46 -6.35 5.64 4.40
C LEU A 46 -7.83 5.75 3.96
N CYS A 47 -8.11 5.72 2.66
CA CYS A 47 -9.47 5.79 2.12
C CYS A 47 -9.73 4.78 1.00
N VAL A 48 -11.01 4.56 0.72
CA VAL A 48 -11.50 3.82 -0.45
C VAL A 48 -12.46 4.74 -1.20
N LEU A 49 -12.24 4.91 -2.50
CA LEU A 49 -13.19 5.56 -3.39
C LEU A 49 -14.26 4.54 -3.80
N ASP A 50 -15.50 4.82 -3.43
CA ASP A 50 -16.68 4.05 -3.83
C ASP A 50 -17.53 4.90 -4.80
N CYS A 51 -18.38 4.27 -5.60
CA CYS A 51 -19.22 4.95 -6.59
C CYS A 51 -20.67 4.48 -6.45
N ASP A 52 -21.56 5.43 -6.16
CA ASP A 52 -23.00 5.17 -6.13
C ASP A 52 -23.55 5.21 -7.55
N HIS A 53 -23.65 4.02 -8.14
CA HIS A 53 -24.19 3.80 -9.47
C HIS A 53 -25.73 3.87 -9.50
N GLY A 54 -26.41 3.91 -8.35
CA GLY A 54 -27.86 3.75 -8.26
C GLY A 54 -28.68 4.92 -8.81
N ALA A 55 -28.15 6.14 -8.74
CA ALA A 55 -28.87 7.36 -9.14
C ALA A 55 -28.53 7.87 -10.56
N ALA A 56 -27.36 7.52 -11.09
CA ALA A 56 -26.80 8.16 -12.29
C ALA A 56 -27.69 8.15 -13.55
N PRO A 57 -28.45 7.08 -13.87
CA PRO A 57 -29.36 7.08 -15.03
C PRO A 57 -30.56 8.03 -14.90
N VAL A 58 -30.89 8.46 -13.68
CA VAL A 58 -32.11 9.23 -13.36
C VAL A 58 -31.80 10.71 -13.12
N THR A 59 -30.68 11.01 -12.45
CA THR A 59 -30.30 12.38 -12.07
C THR A 59 -29.37 13.05 -13.09
N GLY A 60 -28.65 12.28 -13.91
CA GLY A 60 -27.51 12.79 -14.67
C GLY A 60 -26.30 13.12 -13.78
N GLU A 61 -26.28 12.61 -12.54
CA GLU A 61 -25.21 12.83 -11.56
C GLU A 61 -24.55 11.50 -11.17
N LEU A 62 -23.23 11.43 -11.29
CA LEU A 62 -22.42 10.31 -10.80
C LEU A 62 -21.78 10.72 -9.46
N LEU A 63 -22.15 10.04 -8.38
CA LEU A 63 -21.64 10.32 -7.04
C LEU A 63 -20.54 9.33 -6.67
N TYR A 64 -19.35 9.85 -6.40
CA TYR A 64 -18.28 9.13 -5.72
C TYR A 64 -18.24 9.49 -4.24
N VAL A 65 -17.93 8.52 -3.39
CA VAL A 65 -17.81 8.69 -1.94
C VAL A 65 -16.43 8.22 -1.49
N LEU A 66 -15.63 9.09 -0.89
CA LEU A 66 -14.43 8.68 -0.16
C LEU A 66 -14.87 8.16 1.21
N LYS A 67 -14.80 6.85 1.37
CA LYS A 67 -15.02 6.16 2.64
C LYS A 67 -13.68 5.99 3.37
N PRO A 68 -13.63 6.08 4.71
CA PRO A 68 -12.45 5.68 5.46
C PRO A 68 -12.12 4.21 5.19
N SER A 69 -10.84 3.87 5.09
CA SER A 69 -10.43 2.48 4.92
C SER A 69 -10.63 1.67 6.20
N GLN A 70 -10.64 0.34 6.08
CA GLN A 70 -10.68 -0.54 7.24
C GLN A 70 -9.49 -0.29 8.20
N GLY A 71 -8.31 0.04 7.67
CA GLY A 71 -7.14 0.41 8.48
C GLY A 71 -7.34 1.71 9.25
N LEU A 72 -7.89 2.75 8.61
CA LEU A 72 -8.23 4.01 9.30
C LEU A 72 -9.31 3.81 10.37
N LEU A 73 -10.35 3.02 10.09
CA LEU A 73 -11.38 2.67 11.08
C LEU A 73 -10.79 1.87 12.26
N MET A 74 -9.84 0.97 11.99
CA MET A 74 -9.11 0.24 13.03
C MET A 74 -8.27 1.16 13.90
N LEU A 75 -7.54 2.13 13.30
CA LEU A 75 -6.81 3.16 14.05
C LEU A 75 -7.72 4.01 14.93
N VAL A 76 -8.89 4.43 14.44
CA VAL A 76 -9.85 5.22 15.22
C VAL A 76 -10.35 4.39 16.42
N ALA A 77 -10.72 3.12 16.21
CA ALA A 77 -11.13 2.23 17.29
C ALA A 77 -10.01 2.00 18.32
N ALA A 78 -8.77 1.81 17.86
CA ALA A 78 -7.55 1.67 18.66
C ALA A 78 -7.26 2.93 19.51
N ALA A 79 -7.37 4.10 18.90
CA ALA A 79 -7.20 5.39 19.56
C ALA A 79 -8.27 5.60 20.65
N ARG A 80 -9.55 5.35 20.35
CA ARG A 80 -10.66 5.37 21.34
C ARG A 80 -10.43 4.41 22.49
N ALA A 81 -9.92 3.21 22.21
CA ALA A 81 -9.63 2.18 23.21
C ALA A 81 -8.38 2.49 24.07
N GLY A 82 -7.65 3.57 23.78
CA GLY A 82 -6.39 3.87 24.46
C GLY A 82 -5.28 2.87 24.14
N ASN A 83 -5.43 1.98 23.15
CA ASN A 83 -4.38 1.05 22.72
C ASN A 83 -3.92 1.36 21.29
N LEU A 84 -2.72 1.90 21.12
CA LEU A 84 -2.19 2.33 19.82
C LEU A 84 -0.71 1.95 19.74
N ASP A 85 -0.46 0.65 19.86
CA ASP A 85 0.86 0.03 19.75
C ASP A 85 1.21 -0.27 18.27
N ALA A 86 2.48 -0.65 18.03
CA ALA A 86 2.97 -0.96 16.69
C ALA A 86 2.25 -2.17 16.05
N GLY A 87 1.86 -3.17 16.82
CA GLY A 87 1.14 -4.35 16.33
C GLY A 87 -0.26 -4.01 15.82
N VAL A 88 -0.95 -3.06 16.45
CA VAL A 88 -2.25 -2.55 15.95
C VAL A 88 -2.08 -1.75 14.66
N ILE A 89 -0.99 -1.00 14.50
CA ILE A 89 -0.67 -0.26 13.27
C ILE A 89 -0.29 -1.23 12.14
N GLU A 90 0.50 -2.26 12.44
CA GLU A 90 0.79 -3.38 11.52
C GLU A 90 -0.49 -4.16 11.18
N GLN A 91 -1.43 -4.35 12.10
CA GLN A 91 -2.71 -4.98 11.78
C GLN A 91 -3.59 -4.09 10.87
N ALA A 92 -3.49 -2.77 11.00
CA ALA A 92 -4.25 -1.82 10.19
C ALA A 92 -3.72 -1.69 8.74
N PHE A 93 -2.42 -1.85 8.52
CA PHE A 93 -1.77 -1.55 7.21
C PHE A 93 -0.74 -2.59 6.71
N GLY A 94 -0.52 -3.68 7.45
CA GLY A 94 0.58 -4.62 7.26
C GLY A 94 0.62 -5.31 5.90
N HIS A 95 1.83 -5.52 5.39
CA HIS A 95 2.16 -6.03 4.05
C HIS A 95 1.67 -5.20 2.86
N GLY A 96 0.84 -4.16 3.06
CA GLY A 96 0.43 -3.22 2.00
C GLY A 96 1.40 -2.04 1.79
N ALA A 97 2.27 -1.75 2.77
CA ALA A 97 3.23 -0.63 2.76
C ALA A 97 4.66 -1.05 2.37
N SER A 98 4.87 -2.26 1.84
CA SER A 98 6.12 -2.55 1.13
C SER A 98 6.17 -1.67 -0.12
N PRO A 99 7.22 -0.85 -0.34
CA PRO A 99 7.38 -0.17 -1.61
C PRO A 99 7.49 -1.24 -2.68
N SER A 100 6.56 -1.25 -3.63
CA SER A 100 6.66 -2.09 -4.82
C SER A 100 7.93 -1.65 -5.55
N VAL A 101 9.01 -2.44 -5.40
CA VAL A 101 10.30 -2.14 -6.01
C VAL A 101 10.08 -2.05 -7.51
N GLY A 102 10.24 -0.84 -8.06
CA GLY A 102 10.12 -0.61 -9.49
C GLY A 102 11.27 -1.31 -10.22
N VAL A 103 11.04 -2.53 -10.68
CA VAL A 103 11.87 -3.19 -11.69
C VAL A 103 11.11 -3.18 -13.00
N ALA A 104 11.76 -2.62 -14.01
CA ALA A 104 11.18 -2.41 -15.32
C ALA A 104 11.15 -3.70 -16.17
N THR A 105 10.25 -3.70 -17.15
CA THR A 105 10.28 -4.44 -18.44
C THR A 105 10.31 -5.98 -18.42
N PRO A 106 9.48 -6.65 -19.25
CA PRO A 106 9.61 -8.08 -19.48
C PRO A 106 10.85 -8.36 -20.34
N MET A 107 11.81 -9.12 -19.82
CA MET A 107 12.78 -9.81 -20.66
C MET A 107 12.19 -11.17 -21.07
N VAL A 108 12.16 -11.40 -22.38
CA VAL A 108 11.62 -12.62 -22.98
C VAL A 108 12.64 -13.75 -22.81
N ASP A 109 12.17 -14.93 -22.41
CA ASP A 109 12.96 -16.16 -22.42
C ASP A 109 13.02 -16.71 -23.86
N GLU A 110 14.22 -17.06 -24.34
CA GLU A 110 14.34 -18.09 -25.38
C GLU A 110 15.67 -18.84 -25.25
N SER A 111 15.61 -20.03 -24.66
CA SER A 111 16.69 -21.02 -24.71
C SER A 111 16.75 -21.72 -26.08
N ALA A 112 17.89 -21.67 -26.78
CA ALA A 112 18.21 -22.66 -27.81
C ALA A 112 19.72 -22.93 -27.96
N ALA A 113 20.06 -24.22 -27.92
CA ALA A 113 21.39 -24.83 -27.92
C ALA A 113 22.35 -24.48 -29.07
N VAL A 114 23.65 -24.70 -28.85
CA VAL A 114 24.46 -25.77 -29.51
C VAL A 114 25.89 -25.77 -28.96
N ALA A 115 26.39 -26.96 -28.59
CA ALA A 115 27.82 -27.24 -28.40
C ALA A 115 28.32 -28.10 -29.58
N PRO A 116 29.64 -28.09 -29.89
CA PRO A 116 30.37 -29.34 -29.63
C PRO A 116 31.84 -29.18 -29.15
N GLN A 117 32.41 -30.33 -28.80
CA GLN A 117 33.70 -30.58 -28.16
C GLN A 117 34.94 -30.31 -29.04
N THR A 118 36.08 -29.99 -28.41
CA THR A 118 37.37 -30.74 -28.37
C THR A 118 38.50 -29.81 -27.87
N ALA A 119 39.68 -30.23 -27.38
CA ALA A 119 40.26 -31.58 -27.19
C ALA A 119 40.85 -31.71 -25.75
N ALA A 120 42.12 -32.12 -25.58
CA ALA A 120 42.85 -32.22 -24.31
C ALA A 120 44.36 -31.94 -24.44
N ALA A 121 44.98 -31.45 -23.35
CA ALA A 121 46.38 -31.62 -22.91
C ALA A 121 46.61 -30.67 -21.70
N ASP A 122 47.48 -30.90 -20.71
CA ASP A 122 48.11 -32.08 -20.10
C ASP A 122 48.76 -31.57 -18.77
N SER A 123 48.96 -32.44 -17.77
CA SER A 123 49.91 -32.38 -16.62
C SER A 123 50.47 -31.03 -16.07
N ALA A 124 50.70 -30.82 -14.77
CA ALA A 124 50.51 -31.55 -13.51
C ALA A 124 50.95 -30.64 -12.33
N LEU A 125 50.83 -31.11 -11.06
CA LEU A 125 51.65 -30.78 -9.84
C LEU A 125 51.98 -29.29 -9.51
N ALA A 126 51.89 -28.78 -8.28
CA ALA A 126 51.67 -29.32 -6.92
C ALA A 126 50.87 -28.27 -6.07
N GLY A 127 50.42 -28.55 -4.85
CA GLY A 127 51.16 -28.22 -3.60
C GLY A 127 51.46 -26.71 -3.47
N ASP A 128 51.01 -25.95 -2.46
CA ASP A 128 50.73 -26.30 -1.06
C ASP A 128 49.87 -25.21 -0.34
N ILE A 129 49.35 -25.52 0.86
CA ILE A 129 48.62 -24.65 1.82
C ILE A 129 49.09 -25.07 3.24
N PRO A 130 49.20 -24.22 4.31
CA PRO A 130 49.01 -22.76 4.49
C PRO A 130 50.17 -22.03 5.21
N ARG A 131 50.07 -20.70 5.39
CA ARG A 131 49.90 -20.07 6.73
C ARG A 131 49.52 -18.60 6.67
#